data_AF-A0A151ZEV2-F1
#
_entry.id   AF-A0A151ZEV2-F1
#
_cell.length_a   1.000
_cell.length_b   1.000
_cell.length_c   1.000
_cell.angle_alpha   90.00
_cell.angle_beta   90.00
_cell.angle_gamma   90.00
#
_symmetry.space_group_name_H-M   'P 1'
#
loop_
_entity.id
_entity.type
_entity.pdbx_description
1 polymer ?
#
loop_
_entity_poly.entity_id
_entity_poly.type
_entity_poly.pdbx_seq_one_letter_code
_entity_poly.pdbx_strand_id
1 'polypeptide(L)'
;MGLIMHSFLLVPYHSWRITHAHHHQNTGSLENEVAYIPWTRKQYGLPSKNEDPEGDGPHSIFEESPIVTMLDIVKVVLLGWPSYVLVNYTGKTYPEKWTSHFNPFSLLCIIFVLFSFFH
;
A
#
# COMPACT_ATOMS: atom_id res chain seq x y z
N MET A 1 -10.62 -21.04 8.03
CA MET A 1 -11.12 -20.41 6.80
C MET A 1 -10.12 -19.49 6.10
N GLY A 2 -9.32 -18.69 6.82
CA GLY A 2 -8.34 -17.79 6.20
C GLY A 2 -7.28 -18.50 5.33
N LEU A 3 -6.59 -19.52 5.85
CA LEU A 3 -5.48 -20.16 5.14
C LEU A 3 -5.84 -20.68 3.74
N ILE A 4 -6.98 -21.37 3.60
CA ILE A 4 -7.41 -21.99 2.34
C ILE A 4 -7.74 -20.93 1.28
N MET A 5 -8.48 -19.86 1.64
CA MET A 5 -8.80 -18.78 0.69
C MET A 5 -7.57 -17.98 0.27
N HIS A 6 -6.60 -17.77 1.17
CA HIS A 6 -5.36 -17.07 0.86
C HIS A 6 -4.43 -17.93 -0.04
N SER A 7 -4.46 -19.26 0.13
CA SER A 7 -3.78 -20.17 -0.80
C SER A 7 -4.35 -20.10 -2.23
N PHE A 8 -5.66 -19.92 -2.40
CA PHE A 8 -6.27 -19.70 -3.73
C PHE A 8 -5.89 -18.36 -4.37
N LEU A 9 -5.68 -17.32 -3.56
CA LEU A 9 -5.25 -15.99 -4.01
C LEU A 9 -3.73 -15.89 -4.21
N LEU A 10 -2.98 -16.98 -3.97
CA LEU A 10 -1.51 -17.01 -3.94
C LEU A 10 -0.89 -16.00 -2.94
N VAL A 11 -1.63 -15.62 -1.91
CA VAL A 11 -1.16 -14.67 -0.90
C VAL A 11 -0.67 -15.45 0.31
N PRO A 12 0.56 -15.23 0.79
CA PRO A 12 1.04 -15.88 2.00
C PRO A 12 0.21 -15.44 3.21
N TYR A 13 -0.56 -16.38 3.76
CA TYR A 13 -1.58 -16.11 4.79
C TYR A 13 -1.01 -15.42 6.03
N HIS A 14 0.15 -15.83 6.50
CA HIS A 14 0.71 -15.34 7.76
C HIS A 14 1.16 -13.87 7.66
N SER A 15 1.93 -13.54 6.63
CA SER A 15 2.36 -12.17 6.36
C SER A 15 1.17 -11.27 6.06
N TRP A 16 0.24 -11.72 5.22
CA TRP A 16 -0.98 -10.96 4.92
C TRP A 16 -1.81 -10.66 6.16
N ARG A 17 -2.03 -11.64 7.03
CA ARG A 17 -2.79 -11.44 8.27
C ARG A 17 -2.16 -10.35 9.15
N ILE A 18 -0.84 -10.30 9.24
CA ILE A 18 -0.12 -9.31 10.07
C ILE A 18 -0.20 -7.92 9.41
N THR A 19 0.17 -7.81 8.14
CA THR A 19 0.20 -6.51 7.44
C THR A 19 -1.20 -5.92 7.28
N HIS A 20 -2.20 -6.75 7.00
CA HIS A 20 -3.59 -6.31 6.89
C HIS A 20 -4.17 -5.83 8.23
N ALA A 21 -3.79 -6.46 9.36
CA ALA A 21 -4.15 -5.95 10.67
C ALA A 21 -3.53 -4.57 10.93
N HIS A 22 -2.27 -4.36 10.58
CA HIS A 22 -1.62 -3.05 10.67
C HIS A 22 -2.26 -1.99 9.77
N HIS A 23 -2.63 -2.35 8.54
CA HIS A 23 -3.37 -1.46 7.65
C HIS A 23 -4.69 -0.99 8.29
N HIS A 24 -5.48 -1.92 8.84
CA HIS A 24 -6.75 -1.58 9.49
C HIS A 24 -6.57 -0.76 10.78
N GLN A 25 -5.46 -0.97 11.51
CA GLN A 25 -5.15 -0.18 12.71
C GLN A 25 -4.67 1.24 12.36
N ASN A 26 -4.09 1.45 11.18
CA ASN A 26 -3.44 2.71 10.79
C ASN A 26 -4.04 3.33 9.53
N THR A 27 -5.26 2.95 9.14
CA THR A 27 -5.91 3.43 7.92
C THR A 27 -5.95 4.96 7.92
N GLY A 28 -5.30 5.56 6.93
CA GLY A 28 -5.24 7.01 6.76
C GLY A 28 -4.12 7.71 7.55
N SER A 29 -3.27 6.96 8.26
CA SER A 29 -2.07 7.51 8.90
C SER A 29 -0.94 7.67 7.90
N LEU A 30 -0.41 8.88 7.71
CA LEU A 30 0.74 9.11 6.83
C LEU A 30 2.04 8.49 7.36
N GLU A 31 2.12 8.20 8.65
CA GLU A 31 3.34 7.71 9.31
C GLU A 31 3.34 6.19 9.49
N ASN A 32 2.17 5.63 9.81
CA ASN A 32 2.03 4.26 10.28
C ASN A 32 1.29 3.35 9.30
N GLU A 33 0.71 3.89 8.22
CA GLU A 33 0.13 3.07 7.16
C GLU A 33 1.20 2.22 6.47
N VAL A 34 0.87 0.96 6.20
CA VAL A 34 1.80 -0.03 5.66
C VAL A 34 1.55 -0.33 4.18
N ALA A 35 0.30 -0.17 3.73
CA ALA A 35 -0.12 -0.60 2.40
C ALA A 35 -0.09 0.49 1.33
N TYR A 36 -0.52 1.70 1.70
CA TYR A 36 -0.63 2.80 0.76
C TYR A 36 -0.44 4.15 1.47
N ILE A 37 0.69 4.80 1.19
CA ILE A 37 0.96 6.16 1.66
C ILE A 37 0.84 7.08 0.43
N PRO A 38 -0.10 8.05 0.43
CA PRO A 38 -0.24 8.96 -0.69
C PRO A 38 1.04 9.78 -0.85
N TRP A 39 1.48 9.95 -2.10
CA TRP A 39 2.65 10.75 -2.39
C TRP A 39 2.39 12.24 -2.09
N THR A 40 3.41 12.90 -1.58
CA THR A 40 3.39 14.34 -1.36
C THR A 40 3.40 15.10 -2.68
N ARG A 41 2.90 16.35 -2.68
CA ARG A 41 2.93 17.24 -3.85
C ARG A 41 4.32 17.35 -4.48
N LYS A 42 5.36 17.38 -3.65
CA LYS A 42 6.76 17.40 -4.08
C LYS A 42 7.16 16.12 -4.84
N GLN A 43 6.68 14.95 -4.41
CA GLN A 43 6.93 13.68 -5.10
C GLN A 43 6.20 13.60 -6.45
N TYR A 44 5.03 14.24 -6.57
CA TYR A 44 4.33 14.39 -7.84
C TYR A 44 4.92 15.50 -8.74
N GLY A 45 5.91 16.26 -8.28
CA GLY A 45 6.46 17.39 -9.04
C GLY A 45 5.50 18.59 -9.15
N LEU A 46 4.48 18.66 -8.30
CA LEU A 46 3.52 19.75 -8.27
C LEU A 46 4.08 20.97 -7.53
N PRO A 47 3.66 22.20 -7.91
CA PRO A 47 4.03 23.41 -7.19
C PRO A 47 3.51 23.38 -5.74
N SER A 48 4.02 24.30 -4.91
CA SER A 48 3.49 24.42 -3.54
C SER A 48 2.00 24.77 -3.59
N LYS A 49 1.24 24.37 -2.55
CA LYS A 49 -0.23 24.58 -2.53
C LYS A 49 -0.63 26.05 -2.74
N ASN A 50 0.21 26.98 -2.30
CA ASN A 50 -0.06 28.42 -2.41
C ASN A 50 0.20 28.98 -3.82
N GLU A 51 0.94 28.25 -4.64
CA GLU A 51 1.32 28.62 -6.01
C GLU A 51 0.54 27.82 -7.06
N ASP A 52 -0.34 26.92 -6.60
CA ASP A 52 -1.17 26.08 -7.46
C ASP A 52 -2.43 26.85 -7.87
N PRO A 53 -2.66 27.11 -9.17
CA PRO A 53 -3.86 27.80 -9.65
C PRO A 53 -5.15 26.99 -9.41
N GLU A 54 -5.05 25.67 -9.31
CA GLU A 54 -6.17 24.74 -9.16
C GLU A 54 -6.33 24.27 -7.69
N GLY A 55 -5.24 24.34 -6.91
CA GLY A 55 -5.22 24.12 -5.46
C GLY A 55 -5.12 22.64 -5.04
N ASP A 56 -5.57 21.72 -5.88
CA ASP A 56 -5.49 20.26 -5.73
C ASP A 56 -4.64 19.57 -6.81
N GLY A 57 -4.12 20.33 -7.78
CA GLY A 57 -3.29 19.85 -8.88
C GLY A 57 -4.07 19.65 -10.18
N PRO A 58 -3.38 19.24 -11.26
CA PRO A 58 -3.99 19.07 -12.58
C PRO A 58 -5.10 18.02 -12.52
N HIS A 59 -6.33 18.46 -12.76
CA HIS A 59 -7.52 17.62 -12.80
C HIS A 59 -8.26 17.77 -14.14
N SER A 60 -8.74 16.64 -14.67
CA SER A 60 -9.63 16.58 -15.83
C SER A 60 -11.06 16.30 -15.39
N ILE A 61 -12.02 16.94 -16.06
CA ILE A 61 -13.47 16.72 -15.84
C ILE A 61 -13.92 15.26 -16.02
N PHE A 62 -13.07 14.43 -16.64
CA PHE A 62 -13.36 13.01 -16.90
C PHE A 62 -12.76 12.06 -15.86
N GLU A 63 -11.95 12.54 -14.92
CA GLU A 63 -11.33 11.68 -13.88
C GLU A 63 -12.37 11.00 -12.99
N GLU A 64 -13.47 11.69 -12.71
CA GLU A 64 -14.61 11.15 -11.95
C GLU A 64 -15.64 10.43 -12.83
N SER A 65 -15.34 10.22 -14.13
CA SER A 65 -16.26 9.48 -14.98
C SER A 65 -16.27 7.99 -14.59
N PRO A 66 -17.45 7.33 -14.57
CA PRO A 66 -17.55 5.93 -14.16
C PRO A 66 -16.62 4.99 -14.93
N ILE A 67 -16.34 5.31 -16.21
CA ILE A 67 -15.48 4.49 -17.06
C ILE A 67 -14.00 4.64 -16.71
N VAL A 68 -13.53 5.86 -16.41
CA VAL A 68 -12.14 6.10 -15.99
C VAL A 68 -11.88 5.44 -14.64
N THR A 69 -12.77 5.67 -13.66
CA THR A 69 -12.67 5.02 -12.35
C THR A 69 -12.68 3.50 -12.45
N MET A 70 -13.52 2.92 -13.32
CA MET A 70 -13.55 1.46 -13.53
C MET A 70 -12.22 0.95 -14.10
N LEU A 71 -11.65 1.64 -15.10
CA LEU A 71 -10.35 1.30 -15.64
C LEU A 71 -9.25 1.39 -14.58
N ASP A 72 -9.30 2.39 -13.71
CA ASP A 72 -8.33 2.55 -12.63
C ASP A 72 -8.45 1.46 -11.58
N ILE A 73 -9.66 1.05 -11.21
CA ILE A 73 -9.87 -0.12 -10.34
C ILE A 73 -9.28 -1.37 -10.97
N VAL A 74 -9.51 -1.61 -12.27
CA VAL A 74 -8.93 -2.76 -12.98
C VAL A 74 -7.40 -2.72 -12.94
N LYS A 75 -6.79 -1.56 -13.18
CA LYS A 75 -5.32 -1.39 -13.07
C LYS A 75 -4.84 -1.67 -11.65
N VAL A 76 -5.52 -1.16 -10.63
CA VAL A 76 -5.14 -1.38 -9.22
C VAL A 76 -5.25 -2.85 -8.85
N VAL A 77 -6.32 -3.54 -9.23
CA VAL A 77 -6.52 -4.97 -8.92
C VAL A 77 -5.54 -5.87 -9.66
N LEU A 78 -5.23 -5.56 -10.93
CA LEU A 78 -4.36 -6.41 -11.76
C LEU A 78 -2.87 -6.10 -11.63
N LEU A 79 -2.50 -4.85 -11.35
CA LEU A 79 -1.10 -4.40 -11.35
C LEU A 79 -0.69 -3.89 -9.97
N GLY A 80 -1.50 -3.02 -9.36
CA GLY A 80 -1.20 -2.44 -8.04
C GLY A 80 -1.12 -3.53 -6.97
N TRP A 81 -2.13 -4.38 -6.89
CA TRP A 81 -2.22 -5.44 -5.90
C TRP A 81 -1.08 -6.46 -6.03
N PRO A 82 -0.82 -7.10 -7.20
CA PRO A 82 0.29 -8.03 -7.32
C PRO A 82 1.65 -7.38 -7.07
N SER A 83 1.88 -6.15 -7.52
CA SER A 83 3.15 -5.45 -7.27
C SER A 83 3.36 -5.15 -5.78
N TYR A 84 2.30 -4.80 -5.05
CA TYR A 84 2.36 -4.63 -3.59
C TYR A 84 2.70 -5.96 -2.88
N VAL A 85 2.03 -7.06 -3.23
CA VAL A 85 2.29 -8.35 -2.58
C VAL A 85 3.71 -8.86 -2.90
N LEU A 86 4.15 -8.73 -4.14
CA LEU A 86 5.44 -9.25 -4.62
C LEU A 86 6.65 -8.42 -4.15
N VAL A 87 6.55 -7.09 -4.18
CA VAL A 87 7.72 -6.20 -3.95
C VAL A 87 7.41 -4.97 -3.10
N ASN A 88 6.22 -4.89 -2.48
CA ASN A 88 5.83 -3.76 -1.63
C ASN A 88 5.93 -2.38 -2.33
N TYR A 89 5.58 -2.33 -3.61
CA TYR A 89 5.81 -1.13 -4.44
C TYR A 89 5.09 0.14 -3.93
N THR A 90 3.85 0.00 -3.49
CA THR A 90 3.01 1.12 -3.01
C THR A 90 3.09 1.34 -1.49
N GLY A 91 3.74 0.42 -0.78
CA GLY A 91 3.75 0.38 0.67
C GLY A 91 4.81 1.27 1.28
N LYS A 92 4.93 1.18 2.61
CA LYS A 92 5.98 1.87 3.36
C LYS A 92 7.37 1.42 2.90
N THR A 93 8.31 2.34 2.75
CA THR A 93 9.70 2.00 2.39
C THR A 93 10.44 1.43 3.60
N TYR A 94 11.09 0.28 3.40
CA TYR A 94 11.96 -0.36 4.40
C TYR A 94 13.42 -0.33 3.93
N PRO A 95 14.40 -0.31 4.86
CA PRO A 95 15.83 -0.29 4.50
C PRO A 95 16.34 -1.62 3.91
N GLU A 96 15.55 -2.67 3.94
CA GLU A 96 15.89 -3.99 3.41
C GLU A 96 15.82 -4.07 1.88
N LYS A 97 16.72 -4.87 1.29
CA LYS A 97 16.81 -5.01 -0.18
C LYS A 97 15.59 -5.70 -0.81
N TRP A 98 14.92 -6.60 -0.09
CA TRP A 98 13.75 -7.33 -0.60
C TRP A 98 12.62 -7.33 0.42
N THR A 99 11.75 -6.32 0.28
CA THR A 99 10.50 -6.21 1.03
C THR A 99 9.39 -6.89 0.24
N SER A 100 8.80 -7.96 0.78
CA SER A 100 7.78 -8.73 0.09
C SER A 100 6.93 -9.50 1.09
N HIS A 101 5.65 -9.70 0.79
CA HIS A 101 4.81 -10.59 1.60
C HIS A 101 5.27 -12.05 1.51
N PHE A 102 5.99 -12.44 0.45
CA PHE A 102 6.56 -13.77 0.28
C PHE A 102 7.88 -13.98 1.03
N ASN A 103 8.49 -12.90 1.52
CA ASN A 103 9.70 -12.99 2.34
C ASN A 103 9.31 -12.98 3.82
N PRO A 104 9.32 -14.13 4.53
CA PRO A 104 8.95 -14.17 5.94
C PRO A 104 9.93 -13.39 6.84
N PHE A 105 11.12 -13.04 6.31
CA PHE A 105 12.13 -12.25 7.00
C PHE A 105 12.11 -10.76 6.64
N SER A 106 11.08 -10.30 5.93
CA SER A 106 10.87 -8.88 5.68
C SER A 106 10.39 -8.16 6.94
N LEU A 107 10.87 -6.94 7.21
CA LEU A 107 10.39 -6.14 8.34
C LEU A 107 8.90 -5.84 8.23
N LEU A 108 8.36 -5.78 7.01
CA LEU A 108 6.92 -5.72 6.74
C LEU A 108 6.15 -6.85 7.47
N CYS A 109 6.74 -8.05 7.56
CA CYS A 109 6.12 -9.25 8.12
C CYS A 109 6.52 -9.53 9.58
N ILE A 110 7.64 -8.97 10.06
CA ILE A 110 8.24 -9.29 11.37
C ILE A 110 7.87 -8.30 12.49
N ILE A 111 7.32 -7.11 12.20
CA ILE A 111 7.16 -6.03 13.20
C ILE A 111 6.47 -6.45 14.53
N PHE A 112 5.74 -7.57 14.58
CA PHE A 112 5.21 -8.13 15.83
C PHE A 112 6.08 -9.18 16.56
N VAL A 113 7.02 -9.87 15.91
CA VAL A 113 7.77 -10.96 16.57
C VAL A 113 8.84 -10.41 17.52
N LEU A 114 9.39 -9.22 17.27
CA LEU A 114 10.42 -8.63 18.13
C LEU A 114 9.86 -7.79 19.30
N PHE A 115 8.60 -7.34 19.24
CA PHE A 115 7.98 -6.56 20.32
C PHE A 115 7.14 -7.39 21.30
N SER A 116 6.78 -8.63 20.97
CA SER A 116 6.04 -9.52 21.88
C SER A 116 6.92 -10.39 22.80
N PHE A 117 8.24 -10.25 22.74
CA PHE A 117 9.19 -10.94 23.65
C PHE A 117 9.88 -10.02 24.67
N PHE A 118 9.54 -8.73 24.67
CA PHE A 118 9.99 -7.77 25.68
C PHE A 118 8.79 -7.02 26.25
N HIS A 119 7.96 -7.73 27.01
CA HIS A 119 7.23 -7.25 28.21
C HIS A 119 6.73 -8.47 28.99
#